data_AF-A0AAD8AEL8-F1
#
_entry.id   AF-A0AAD8AEL8-F1
#
_cell.length_a   1.000
_cell.length_b   1.000
_cell.length_c   1.000
_cell.angle_alpha   90.00
_cell.angle_beta   90.00
_cell.angle_gamma   90.00
#
_symmetry.space_group_name_H-M   'P 1'
#
loop_
_entity.id
_entity.type
_entity.pdbx_description
1 polymer ?
#
loop_
_entity_poly.entity_id
_entity_poly.type
_entity_poly.pdbx_seq_one_letter_code
_entity_poly.pdbx_strand_id
1 'polypeptide(L)'
;MYNVICSSCFVSNLFRGVITCIAYFLFTDIPKKRSVSTCCLINFHSLTMPEVSGDLGKLSLEEIYTSDKDGSDESGDGSESNPFKTILHAMRHAGKEPFPVIYVDAKEEGKKYEPAAKSQLKKIQKIWVRESYKGADKAKREEDDAIKRAKNLEDAKKIQITEDSSLPKAKLIKITNGKDNRNVRVKINGWVHRLRRQGKSLMFITLRDGTGFLQCVLNDLLCQTYDALVLSTESAVTLYGILTEVPKGKTAPGGHELQVDFWQVIGLAPPGGADNILNEEAHPDVQLDNRHIMIRGEN
;
A
#
# COMPACT_ATOMS: atom_id res chain seq x y z
N MET A 1 -22.62 -14.76 -27.15
CA MET A 1 -21.79 -15.38 -28.20
C MET A 1 -20.76 -14.35 -28.63
N TYR A 2 -19.47 -14.71 -28.52
CA TYR A 2 -18.27 -14.09 -29.12
C TYR A 2 -17.88 -12.68 -28.64
N ASN A 3 -16.78 -12.55 -27.88
CA ASN A 3 -15.37 -12.44 -28.30
C ASN A 3 -15.03 -11.02 -28.81
N VAL A 4 -14.24 -10.21 -28.09
CA VAL A 4 -12.75 -10.24 -27.92
C VAL A 4 -12.10 -9.17 -28.82
N ILE A 5 -10.99 -8.60 -28.32
CA ILE A 5 -9.93 -7.82 -28.99
C ILE A 5 -10.06 -6.29 -29.00
N CYS A 6 -9.51 -5.70 -27.95
CA CYS A 6 -8.73 -4.46 -28.02
C CYS A 6 -7.36 -4.79 -28.65
N SER A 7 -6.92 -4.07 -29.68
CA SER A 7 -5.54 -4.15 -30.19
C SER A 7 -5.10 -2.84 -30.85
N SER A 8 -3.90 -2.40 -30.42
CA SER A 8 -2.84 -1.71 -31.17
C SER A 8 -3.14 -0.33 -31.79
N CYS A 9 -2.56 0.75 -31.25
CA CYS A 9 -1.22 1.29 -31.58
C CYS A 9 -1.09 1.81 -33.02
N PHE A 10 -1.03 3.13 -33.17
CA PHE A 10 -0.05 3.76 -34.07
C PHE A 10 0.35 5.13 -33.51
N VAL A 11 1.60 5.20 -33.05
CA VAL A 11 2.31 6.45 -32.75
C VAL A 11 3.00 6.86 -34.05
N SER A 12 2.75 8.07 -34.52
CA SER A 12 3.65 8.74 -35.46
C SER A 12 3.70 10.23 -35.17
N ASN A 13 4.89 10.66 -34.74
CA ASN A 13 5.38 12.04 -34.70
C ASN A 13 4.98 12.84 -35.95
N LEU A 14 4.62 14.13 -35.79
CA LEU A 14 5.44 15.26 -36.25
C LEU A 14 4.77 16.63 -35.96
N PHE A 15 5.51 17.49 -35.28
CA PHE A 15 5.70 18.93 -35.53
C PHE A 15 4.52 19.91 -35.78
N ARG A 16 4.62 21.03 -35.04
CA ARG A 16 4.11 22.39 -35.32
C ARG A 16 2.58 22.51 -35.22
N GLY A 17 2.02 23.14 -34.19
CA GLY A 17 2.30 24.53 -33.84
C GLY A 17 1.41 25.50 -34.62
N VAL A 18 0.08 25.29 -34.62
CA VAL A 18 -0.98 26.29 -34.85
C VAL A 18 -2.25 25.73 -34.22
N ILE A 19 -2.81 26.38 -33.18
CA ILE A 19 -4.14 26.03 -32.65
C ILE A 19 -5.15 26.83 -33.46
N THR A 20 -5.73 26.19 -34.46
CA THR A 20 -6.86 26.70 -35.22
C THR A 20 -8.14 26.06 -34.67
N CYS A 21 -9.07 26.88 -34.17
CA CYS A 21 -10.41 26.45 -33.79
C CYS A 21 -11.16 25.91 -35.02
N ILE A 22 -11.55 24.63 -34.99
CA ILE A 22 -12.58 24.08 -35.88
C ILE A 22 -13.69 23.54 -34.99
N ALA A 23 -14.82 24.25 -34.99
CA ALA A 23 -16.07 23.79 -34.44
C ALA A 23 -16.69 22.77 -35.40
N TYR A 24 -17.04 21.58 -34.91
CA TYR A 24 -17.96 20.67 -35.60
C TYR A 24 -19.28 20.63 -34.85
N PHE A 25 -20.29 21.20 -35.51
CA PHE A 25 -21.71 21.03 -35.27
C PHE A 25 -22.13 19.66 -35.81
N LEU A 26 -22.84 18.84 -35.03
CA LEU A 26 -23.75 17.84 -35.57
C LEU A 26 -25.05 17.85 -34.76
N PHE A 27 -26.10 18.27 -35.47
CA PHE A 27 -27.52 18.18 -35.15
C PHE A 27 -27.96 16.71 -35.03
N THR A 28 -28.79 16.39 -34.04
CA THR A 28 -30.03 15.59 -34.19
C THR A 28 -31.02 15.88 -33.07
N ASP A 29 -32.29 16.01 -33.47
CA ASP A 29 -33.55 16.50 -32.86
C ASP A 29 -34.04 15.87 -31.51
N ILE A 30 -34.46 16.65 -30.47
CA ILE A 30 -35.83 17.13 -30.04
C ILE A 30 -36.70 16.07 -29.25
N PRO A 31 -37.62 16.36 -28.27
CA PRO A 31 -37.90 17.55 -27.40
C PRO A 31 -38.21 17.31 -25.88
N LYS A 32 -38.27 18.44 -25.13
CA LYS A 32 -39.17 18.79 -23.98
C LYS A 32 -39.02 18.08 -22.62
N LYS A 33 -38.57 18.83 -21.60
CA LYS A 33 -39.43 19.48 -20.57
C LYS A 33 -38.62 20.36 -19.61
N ARG A 34 -39.26 21.48 -19.23
CA ARG A 34 -38.83 22.48 -18.24
C ARG A 34 -38.81 21.88 -16.82
N SER A 35 -37.77 22.16 -16.03
CA SER A 35 -37.92 22.73 -14.69
C SER A 35 -36.59 23.33 -14.23
N VAL A 36 -36.72 24.41 -13.48
CA VAL A 36 -35.67 25.35 -13.08
C VAL A 36 -35.14 24.92 -11.72
N SER A 37 -33.84 24.74 -11.56
CA SER A 37 -33.19 24.85 -10.23
C SER A 37 -31.69 25.10 -10.37
N THR A 38 -31.34 26.38 -10.24
CA THR A 38 -30.18 26.90 -9.49
C THR A 38 -28.88 26.09 -9.56
N CYS A 39 -28.10 26.29 -10.62
CA CYS A 39 -26.68 25.94 -10.61
C CYS A 39 -25.87 27.20 -10.31
N CYS A 40 -25.17 27.19 -9.17
CA CYS A 40 -24.26 28.24 -8.75
C CYS A 40 -23.22 28.51 -9.84
N LEU A 41 -23.28 29.69 -10.44
CA LEU A 41 -22.17 30.30 -11.16
C LEU A 41 -21.06 30.58 -10.14
N ILE A 42 -20.17 29.61 -9.94
CA ILE A 42 -18.84 29.93 -9.44
C ILE A 42 -18.10 30.52 -10.64
N ASN A 43 -18.17 31.85 -10.74
CA ASN A 43 -17.30 32.65 -11.56
C ASN A 43 -15.86 32.21 -11.29
N PHE A 44 -15.22 31.57 -12.27
CA PHE A 44 -13.76 31.51 -12.35
C PHE A 44 -13.30 32.94 -12.62
N HIS A 45 -13.19 33.72 -11.55
CA HIS A 45 -12.51 35.00 -11.58
C HIS A 45 -11.09 34.71 -12.05
N SER A 46 -10.71 35.34 -13.16
CA SER A 46 -9.33 35.41 -13.60
C SER A 46 -8.49 35.85 -12.41
N LEU A 47 -7.66 34.94 -11.89
CA LEU A 47 -6.58 35.30 -10.98
C LEU A 47 -5.58 36.09 -11.81
N THR A 48 -5.85 37.40 -11.92
CA THR A 48 -4.90 38.41 -12.32
C THR A 48 -3.70 38.27 -11.39
N MET A 49 -2.53 38.05 -11.98
CA MET A 49 -1.27 38.10 -11.25
C MET A 49 -1.15 39.49 -10.63
N PRO A 50 -0.91 39.63 -9.32
CA PRO A 50 -0.58 40.93 -8.76
C PRO A 50 0.80 41.32 -9.29
N GLU A 51 0.85 42.37 -10.12
CA GLU A 51 2.08 43.13 -10.30
C GLU A 51 2.41 43.77 -8.94
N VAL A 52 3.49 43.29 -8.31
CA VAL A 52 4.03 43.92 -7.11
C VAL A 52 5.40 44.50 -7.47
N SER A 53 5.38 45.74 -7.96
CA SER A 53 6.49 46.67 -7.83
C SER A 53 6.42 47.28 -6.42
N GLY A 54 7.43 47.01 -5.58
CA GLY A 54 7.43 47.54 -4.22
C GLY A 54 8.59 47.04 -3.35
N ASP A 55 9.61 47.90 -3.30
CA ASP A 55 10.60 48.13 -2.24
C ASP A 55 11.52 47.00 -1.71
N LEU A 56 12.81 47.20 -1.99
CA LEU A 56 13.94 46.59 -1.31
C LEU A 56 14.08 47.17 0.11
N GLY A 57 13.71 46.41 1.14
CA GLY A 57 13.88 46.86 2.53
C GLY A 57 13.92 45.73 3.55
N LYS A 58 15.13 45.25 3.87
CA LYS A 58 15.56 44.56 5.12
C LYS A 58 14.54 43.61 5.78
N LEU A 59 14.57 42.35 5.35
CA LEU A 59 14.29 41.20 6.23
C LEU A 59 15.53 40.33 6.19
N SER A 60 16.16 40.09 7.33
CA SER A 60 17.34 39.24 7.48
C SER A 60 16.96 37.80 7.12
N LEU A 61 17.13 37.45 5.85
CA LEU A 61 17.07 36.08 5.36
C LEU A 61 18.40 35.41 5.74
N GLU A 62 18.34 34.39 6.58
CA GLU A 62 19.51 33.59 6.98
C GLU A 62 20.21 33.05 5.74
N GLU A 63 21.44 33.48 5.48
CA GLU A 63 22.23 33.03 4.33
C GLU A 63 22.60 31.55 4.51
N ILE A 64 22.32 30.71 3.51
CA ILE A 64 22.63 29.28 3.58
C ILE A 64 23.80 28.98 2.64
N TYR A 65 24.85 28.34 3.17
CA TYR A 65 26.04 27.98 2.41
C TYR A 65 26.01 26.51 2.00
N THR A 66 26.36 26.25 0.75
CA THR A 66 26.49 24.91 0.18
C THR A 66 27.86 24.74 -0.46
N SER A 67 28.52 23.62 -0.20
CA SER A 67 29.83 23.30 -0.77
C SER A 67 29.87 21.84 -1.21
N ASP A 68 30.25 21.61 -2.46
CA ASP A 68 30.38 20.25 -3.01
C ASP A 68 31.61 19.52 -2.42
N LYS A 69 32.61 20.28 -1.95
CA LYS A 69 33.90 19.77 -1.46
C LYS A 69 33.95 19.55 0.04
N ASP A 70 33.45 20.51 0.82
CA ASP A 70 33.58 20.51 2.29
C ASP A 70 32.23 20.33 3.01
N GLY A 71 31.13 20.17 2.26
CA GLY A 71 29.78 20.07 2.81
C GLY A 71 29.33 18.65 3.16
N SER A 72 28.45 18.55 4.16
CA SER A 72 27.79 17.31 4.59
C SER A 72 26.27 17.48 4.66
N ASP A 73 25.53 16.60 4.01
CA ASP A 73 24.05 16.59 4.02
C ASP A 73 23.45 15.89 5.24
N GLU A 74 24.26 15.25 6.08
CA GLU A 74 23.80 14.51 7.27
C GLU A 74 24.05 15.28 8.57
N SER A 75 25.09 16.11 8.61
CA SER A 75 25.54 16.82 9.82
C SER A 75 25.74 18.33 9.63
N GLY A 76 25.54 18.86 8.42
CA GLY A 76 25.65 20.29 8.14
C GLY A 76 24.49 21.08 8.74
N ASP A 77 24.76 22.31 9.18
CA ASP A 77 23.76 23.26 9.68
C ASP A 77 23.46 24.37 8.67
N GLY A 78 24.20 24.41 7.55
CA GLY A 78 24.04 25.42 6.51
C GLY A 78 24.77 26.74 6.78
N SER A 79 25.54 26.82 7.87
CA SER A 79 26.40 27.95 8.19
C SER A 79 27.67 27.98 7.33
N GLU A 80 28.38 29.11 7.32
CA GLU A 80 29.70 29.23 6.65
C GLU A 80 30.73 28.25 7.23
N SER A 81 30.59 27.87 8.50
CA SER A 81 31.44 26.88 9.16
C SER A 81 31.12 25.43 8.80
N ASN A 82 29.85 25.10 8.58
CA ASN A 82 29.39 23.73 8.26
C ASN A 82 28.34 23.75 7.12
N PRO A 83 28.77 23.96 5.86
CA PRO A 83 27.85 24.07 4.74
C PRO A 83 27.16 22.72 4.42
N PHE A 84 25.97 22.78 3.82
CA PHE A 84 25.34 21.59 3.25
C PHE A 84 26.10 21.14 2.00
N LYS A 85 26.03 19.85 1.66
CA LYS A 85 26.62 19.34 0.43
C LYS A 85 25.76 19.67 -0.79
N THR A 86 24.43 19.65 -0.63
CA THR A 86 23.50 19.88 -1.74
C THR A 86 22.55 21.05 -1.48
N ILE A 87 22.30 21.83 -2.54
CA ILE A 87 21.30 22.90 -2.56
C ILE A 87 19.88 22.37 -2.27
N LEU A 88 19.59 21.11 -2.60
CA LEU A 88 18.30 20.48 -2.28
C LEU A 88 18.11 20.31 -0.77
N HIS A 89 19.16 19.96 -0.03
CA HIS A 89 19.11 19.85 1.43
C HIS A 89 18.94 21.23 2.09
N ALA A 90 19.67 22.23 1.60
CA ALA A 90 19.49 23.64 2.00
C ALA A 90 18.05 24.14 1.80
N MET A 91 17.42 23.81 0.67
CA MET A 91 16.01 24.15 0.41
C MET A 91 15.02 23.39 1.30
N ARG A 92 15.33 22.16 1.71
CA ARG A 92 14.52 21.40 2.68
C ARG A 92 14.60 22.01 4.07
N HIS A 93 15.76 22.50 4.48
CA HIS A 93 15.97 23.16 5.77
C HIS A 93 15.21 24.49 5.85
N ALA A 94 15.22 25.28 4.78
CA ALA A 94 14.51 26.57 4.72
C ALA A 94 12.97 26.41 4.78
N GLY A 95 12.42 25.31 4.25
CA GLY A 95 11.04 24.87 4.45
C GLY A 95 9.89 25.75 3.89
N LYS A 96 10.08 27.06 3.67
CA LYS A 96 9.07 28.01 3.16
C LYS A 96 9.68 29.05 2.21
N GLU A 97 8.89 29.46 1.22
CA GLU A 97 9.23 30.60 0.36
C GLU A 97 8.96 31.93 1.11
N PRO A 98 9.79 32.97 0.94
CA PRO A 98 10.92 33.07 0.02
C PRO A 98 12.18 32.33 0.51
N PHE A 99 12.81 31.55 -0.38
CA PHE A 99 14.08 30.90 -0.06
C PHE A 99 15.17 31.95 0.21
N PRO A 100 16.00 31.77 1.25
CA PRO A 100 17.14 32.63 1.50
C PRO A 100 18.18 32.54 0.38
N VAL A 101 19.14 33.48 0.38
CA VAL A 101 20.24 33.47 -0.58
C VAL A 101 21.11 32.24 -0.31
N ILE A 102 21.14 31.31 -1.26
CA ILE A 102 21.98 30.12 -1.20
C ILE A 102 23.30 30.42 -1.90
N TYR A 103 24.41 30.27 -1.18
CA TYR A 103 25.76 30.40 -1.71
C TYR A 103 26.32 29.03 -2.11
N VAL A 104 27.03 28.97 -3.23
CA VAL A 104 27.70 27.78 -3.79
C VAL A 104 29.20 28.06 -3.96
N ASP A 105 30.02 27.01 -4.10
CA ASP A 105 31.46 27.17 -4.34
C ASP A 105 31.73 28.03 -5.59
N ALA A 106 32.57 29.07 -5.46
CA ALA A 106 32.88 29.94 -6.59
C ALA A 106 33.82 29.27 -7.59
N LYS A 107 33.68 29.62 -8.88
CA LYS A 107 34.49 29.07 -9.97
C LYS A 107 35.81 29.81 -10.22
N GLU A 108 35.99 30.98 -9.62
CA GLU A 108 37.19 31.82 -9.75
C GLU A 108 38.15 31.58 -8.57
N GLU A 109 39.44 31.35 -8.86
CA GLU A 109 40.49 31.25 -7.83
C GLU A 109 40.68 32.59 -7.12
N GLY A 110 39.98 32.78 -5.99
CA GLY A 110 40.06 33.97 -5.16
C GLY A 110 38.79 34.32 -4.38
N LYS A 111 37.63 33.70 -4.70
CA LYS A 111 36.40 33.82 -3.91
C LYS A 111 36.02 32.42 -3.40
N LYS A 112 35.64 32.31 -2.12
CA LYS A 112 35.27 31.01 -1.53
C LYS A 112 33.84 30.59 -1.92
N TYR A 113 32.92 31.56 -1.99
CA TYR A 113 31.52 31.33 -2.32
C TYR A 113 30.94 32.38 -3.28
N GLU A 114 30.04 31.97 -4.17
CA GLU A 114 29.26 32.81 -5.07
C GLU A 114 27.76 32.55 -4.89
N PRO A 115 26.87 33.53 -5.08
CA PRO A 115 25.43 33.29 -4.98
C PRO A 115 24.98 32.33 -6.09
N ALA A 116 24.19 31.32 -5.73
CA ALA A 116 23.71 30.31 -6.66
C ALA A 116 22.98 30.96 -7.85
N ALA A 117 23.32 30.52 -9.06
CA ALA A 117 22.70 31.04 -10.28
C ALA A 117 21.18 30.82 -10.27
N LYS A 118 20.40 31.85 -10.66
CA LYS A 118 18.92 31.81 -10.73
C LYS A 118 18.37 30.63 -11.55
N SER A 119 19.15 30.13 -12.52
CA SER A 119 18.79 28.95 -13.33
C SER A 119 18.94 27.62 -12.59
N GLN A 120 19.91 27.50 -11.68
CA GLN A 120 20.10 26.32 -10.83
C GLN A 120 19.03 26.26 -9.75
N LEU A 121 18.74 27.40 -9.10
CA LEU A 121 17.68 27.51 -8.10
C LEU A 121 16.30 27.11 -8.66
N LYS A 122 15.93 27.58 -9.86
CA LYS A 122 14.66 27.19 -10.52
C LYS A 122 14.57 25.70 -10.85
N LYS A 123 15.67 25.05 -11.25
CA LYS A 123 15.70 23.61 -11.53
C LYS A 123 15.47 22.81 -10.25
N ILE A 124 16.13 23.20 -9.17
CA ILE A 124 16.06 22.51 -7.88
C ILE A 124 14.73 22.78 -7.18
N GLN A 125 14.19 24.00 -7.26
CA GLN A 125 12.83 24.33 -6.82
C GLN A 125 11.79 23.43 -7.53
N LYS A 126 11.93 23.20 -8.84
CA LYS A 126 11.04 22.27 -9.58
C LYS A 126 11.16 20.82 -9.10
N ILE A 127 12.35 20.39 -8.66
CA ILE A 127 12.58 19.06 -8.07
C ILE A 127 11.95 18.99 -6.67
N TRP A 128 12.20 19.98 -5.82
CA TRP A 128 11.63 20.08 -4.48
C TRP A 128 10.11 20.09 -4.50
N VAL A 129 9.49 20.94 -5.35
CA VAL A 129 8.03 20.99 -5.52
C VAL A 129 7.49 19.62 -5.94
N ARG A 130 8.14 18.95 -6.90
CA ARG A 130 7.75 17.61 -7.36
C ARG A 130 7.87 16.55 -6.25
N GLU A 131 8.93 16.58 -5.46
CA GLU A 131 9.13 15.66 -4.33
C GLU A 131 8.14 15.93 -3.20
N SER A 132 7.88 17.19 -2.88
CA SER A 132 6.89 17.61 -1.88
C SER A 132 5.49 17.15 -2.27
N TYR A 133 5.08 17.33 -3.54
CA TYR A 133 3.80 16.79 -4.01
C TYR A 133 3.74 15.26 -4.01
N LYS A 134 4.82 14.58 -4.40
CA LYS A 134 4.88 13.09 -4.34
C LYS A 134 4.86 12.56 -2.90
N GLY A 135 5.55 13.24 -1.98
CA GLY A 135 5.57 12.91 -0.57
C GLY A 135 4.21 13.15 0.08
N ALA A 136 3.58 14.29 -0.21
CA ALA A 136 2.23 14.60 0.26
C ALA A 136 1.17 13.63 -0.29
N ASP A 137 1.25 13.25 -1.58
CA ASP A 137 0.34 12.29 -2.18
C ASP A 137 0.54 10.88 -1.61
N LYS A 138 1.79 10.47 -1.37
CA LYS A 138 2.11 9.20 -0.69
C LYS A 138 1.58 9.19 0.75
N ALA A 139 1.85 10.24 1.53
CA ALA A 139 1.39 10.37 2.91
C ALA A 139 -0.15 10.38 2.99
N LYS A 140 -0.81 11.14 2.11
CA LYS A 140 -2.28 11.17 2.04
C LYS A 140 -2.86 9.80 1.68
N ARG A 141 -2.26 9.09 0.72
CA ARG A 141 -2.68 7.73 0.37
C ARG A 141 -2.50 6.75 1.54
N GLU A 142 -1.38 6.84 2.26
CA GLU A 142 -1.11 6.01 3.45
C GLU A 142 -2.10 6.29 4.58
N GLU A 143 -2.44 7.56 4.81
CA GLU A 143 -3.45 7.98 5.78
C GLU A 143 -4.85 7.52 5.38
N ASP A 144 -5.27 7.76 4.13
CA ASP A 144 -6.55 7.28 3.59
C ASP A 144 -6.67 5.75 3.69
N ASP A 145 -5.59 5.01 3.41
CA ASP A 145 -5.55 3.56 3.53
C ASP A 145 -5.57 3.11 5.00
N ALA A 146 -4.92 3.82 5.91
CA ALA A 146 -4.99 3.56 7.35
C ALA A 146 -6.41 3.77 7.90
N ILE A 147 -7.07 4.87 7.51
CA ILE A 147 -8.46 5.16 7.87
C ILE A 147 -9.39 4.07 7.33
N LYS A 148 -9.23 3.64 6.08
CA LYS A 148 -10.02 2.54 5.51
C LYS A 148 -9.80 1.22 6.26
N ARG A 149 -8.56 0.89 6.64
CA ARG A 149 -8.28 -0.32 7.43
C ARG A 149 -8.94 -0.24 8.81
N ALA A 150 -8.88 0.90 9.48
CA ALA A 150 -9.53 1.10 10.78
C ALA A 150 -11.06 0.91 10.67
N LYS A 151 -11.70 1.53 9.68
CA LYS A 151 -13.14 1.34 9.42
C LYS A 151 -13.50 -0.11 9.14
N ASN A 152 -12.73 -0.80 8.30
CA ASN A 152 -12.94 -2.22 8.02
C ASN A 152 -12.81 -3.07 9.29
N LEU A 153 -11.88 -2.75 10.19
CA LEU A 153 -11.72 -3.45 11.46
C LEU A 153 -12.89 -3.20 12.41
N GLU A 154 -13.44 -1.99 12.43
CA GLU A 154 -14.63 -1.67 13.23
C GLU A 154 -15.89 -2.38 12.70
N ASP A 155 -16.07 -2.42 11.38
CA ASP A 155 -17.19 -3.14 10.77
C ASP A 155 -17.07 -4.64 10.98
N ALA A 156 -15.86 -5.19 10.94
CA ALA A 156 -15.58 -6.59 11.20
C ALA A 156 -15.87 -7.01 12.65
N LYS A 157 -15.71 -6.11 13.63
CA LYS A 157 -16.08 -6.37 15.04
C LYS A 157 -17.58 -6.55 15.24
N LYS A 158 -18.40 -5.98 14.35
CA LYS A 158 -19.88 -6.11 14.41
C LYS A 158 -20.33 -7.48 13.91
N ILE A 159 -19.51 -8.17 13.12
CA ILE A 159 -19.82 -9.49 12.57
C ILE A 159 -19.43 -10.54 13.60
N GLN A 160 -20.41 -11.02 14.36
CA GLN A 160 -20.25 -12.19 15.21
C GLN A 160 -20.75 -13.43 14.48
N ILE A 161 -19.87 -14.43 14.36
CA ILE A 161 -20.23 -15.75 13.86
C ILE A 161 -20.60 -16.64 15.06
N THR A 162 -21.70 -17.37 14.93
CA THR A 162 -22.16 -18.35 15.92
C THR A 162 -22.22 -19.73 15.30
N GLU A 163 -21.99 -20.77 16.10
CA GLU A 163 -22.16 -22.14 15.63
C GLU A 163 -23.64 -22.43 15.43
N ASP A 164 -24.01 -22.90 14.24
CA ASP A 164 -25.38 -23.31 13.96
C ASP A 164 -25.71 -24.61 14.69
N SER A 165 -26.69 -24.52 15.59
CA SER A 165 -27.15 -25.65 16.41
C SER A 165 -27.98 -26.67 15.63
N SER A 166 -28.39 -26.36 14.39
CA SER A 166 -29.14 -27.27 13.51
C SER A 166 -28.24 -28.28 12.79
N LEU A 167 -26.94 -28.00 12.68
CA LEU A 167 -25.98 -28.85 12.01
C LEU A 167 -25.55 -30.03 12.90
N PRO A 168 -25.14 -31.18 12.31
CA PRO A 168 -24.72 -32.34 13.08
C PRO A 168 -23.54 -31.99 14.00
N LYS A 169 -23.46 -32.63 15.17
CA LYS A 169 -22.32 -32.40 16.09
C LYS A 169 -21.01 -32.73 15.40
N ALA A 170 -20.09 -31.77 15.38
CA ALA A 170 -18.81 -31.93 14.72
C ALA A 170 -17.96 -33.00 15.44
N LYS A 171 -17.45 -33.97 14.67
CA LYS A 171 -16.55 -35.01 15.19
C LYS A 171 -15.12 -34.49 15.24
N LEU A 172 -14.49 -34.52 16.41
CA LEU A 172 -13.07 -34.16 16.55
C LEU A 172 -12.21 -35.23 15.87
N ILE A 173 -11.41 -34.82 14.87
CA ILE A 173 -10.47 -35.69 14.17
C ILE A 173 -9.09 -35.05 14.02
N LYS A 174 -8.09 -35.89 13.77
CA LYS A 174 -6.77 -35.47 13.28
C LYS A 174 -6.76 -35.47 11.75
N ILE A 175 -5.86 -34.68 11.15
CA ILE A 175 -5.77 -34.54 9.69
C ILE A 175 -5.52 -35.89 9.00
N THR A 176 -4.72 -36.78 9.60
CA THR A 176 -4.50 -38.15 9.09
C THR A 176 -5.78 -38.94 8.86
N ASN A 177 -6.80 -38.74 9.70
CA ASN A 177 -8.03 -39.51 9.67
C ASN A 177 -9.08 -38.88 8.74
N GLY A 178 -8.70 -37.85 7.97
CA GLY A 178 -9.61 -37.16 7.04
C GLY A 178 -10.18 -38.10 5.98
N LYS A 179 -9.41 -39.06 5.47
CA LYS A 179 -9.87 -40.00 4.43
C LYS A 179 -11.10 -40.82 4.87
N ASP A 180 -11.16 -41.21 6.13
CA ASP A 180 -12.23 -42.05 6.68
C ASP A 180 -13.47 -41.23 7.09
N ASN A 181 -13.35 -39.90 7.16
CA ASN A 181 -14.41 -39.00 7.63
C ASN A 181 -14.83 -38.00 6.54
N ARG A 182 -14.81 -38.43 5.28
CA ARG A 182 -15.32 -37.66 4.13
C ARG A 182 -16.84 -37.49 4.22
N ASN A 183 -17.32 -36.33 3.78
CA ASN A 183 -18.72 -35.90 3.82
C ASN A 183 -19.33 -35.84 5.24
N VAL A 184 -18.48 -35.81 6.26
CA VAL A 184 -18.88 -35.67 7.67
C VAL A 184 -18.49 -34.28 8.16
N ARG A 185 -19.29 -33.72 9.06
CA ARG A 185 -18.96 -32.49 9.78
C ARG A 185 -17.91 -32.80 10.85
N VAL A 186 -16.75 -32.19 10.74
CA VAL A 186 -15.58 -32.46 11.56
C VAL A 186 -15.09 -31.19 12.24
N LYS A 187 -14.44 -31.38 13.38
CA LYS A 187 -13.72 -30.34 14.12
C LYS A 187 -12.24 -30.66 14.06
N ILE A 188 -11.42 -29.70 13.65
CA ILE A 188 -9.97 -29.86 13.53
C ILE A 188 -9.27 -28.67 14.18
N ASN A 189 -8.33 -28.98 15.05
CA ASN A 189 -7.47 -27.99 15.71
C ASN A 189 -6.09 -28.02 15.04
N GLY A 190 -5.52 -26.86 14.76
CA GLY A 190 -4.18 -26.80 14.18
C GLY A 190 -3.63 -25.39 14.09
N TRP A 191 -2.50 -25.27 13.40
CA TRP A 191 -1.83 -24.02 13.10
C TRP A 191 -2.00 -23.66 11.64
N VAL A 192 -2.22 -22.37 11.38
CA VAL A 192 -2.26 -21.82 10.02
C VAL A 192 -0.85 -21.85 9.44
N HIS A 193 -0.57 -22.80 8.56
CA HIS A 193 0.74 -22.90 7.90
C HIS A 193 0.86 -21.88 6.76
N ARG A 194 -0.17 -21.81 5.89
CA ARG A 194 -0.24 -20.83 4.80
C ARG A 194 -1.61 -20.19 4.78
N LEU A 195 -1.64 -18.90 4.46
CA LEU A 195 -2.86 -18.09 4.42
C LEU A 195 -2.92 -17.31 3.11
N ARG A 196 -3.94 -17.56 2.30
CA ARG A 196 -4.19 -16.84 1.05
C ARG A 196 -5.57 -16.20 1.08
N ARG A 197 -5.64 -14.89 0.83
CA ARG A 197 -6.90 -14.13 0.75
C ARG A 197 -7.16 -13.75 -0.70
N GLN A 198 -8.30 -14.14 -1.24
CA GLN A 198 -8.74 -13.79 -2.58
C GLN A 198 -9.94 -12.85 -2.49
N GLY A 199 -9.69 -11.55 -2.67
CA GLY A 199 -10.71 -10.52 -2.45
C GLY A 199 -11.13 -10.44 -0.99
N LYS A 200 -12.41 -10.15 -0.75
CA LYS A 200 -13.00 -10.03 0.60
C LYS A 200 -13.83 -11.24 1.03
N SER A 201 -14.23 -12.08 0.08
CA SER A 201 -15.18 -13.18 0.30
C SER A 201 -14.54 -14.56 0.36
N LEU A 202 -13.28 -14.73 -0.07
CA LEU A 202 -12.65 -16.05 -0.12
C LEU A 202 -11.31 -16.05 0.62
N MET A 203 -11.14 -17.01 1.50
CA MET A 203 -9.90 -17.24 2.24
C MET A 203 -9.56 -18.73 2.21
N PHE A 204 -8.32 -19.02 1.83
CA PHE A 204 -7.75 -20.35 1.82
C PHE A 204 -6.73 -20.47 2.93
N ILE A 205 -6.95 -21.44 3.80
CA ILE A 205 -6.06 -21.76 4.92
C ILE A 205 -5.46 -23.14 4.64
N THR A 206 -4.15 -23.26 4.67
CA THR A 206 -3.48 -24.56 4.80
C THR A 206 -3.24 -24.78 6.29
N LEU A 207 -3.99 -25.70 6.88
CA LEU A 207 -3.88 -26.05 8.29
C LEU A 207 -2.86 -27.18 8.47
N ARG A 208 -2.04 -27.11 9.51
CA ARG A 208 -1.17 -28.21 9.96
C ARG A 208 -1.47 -28.58 11.41
N ASP A 209 -1.42 -29.88 11.73
CA ASP A 209 -1.60 -30.39 13.10
C ASP A 209 -0.43 -31.29 13.55
N GLY A 210 0.65 -31.35 12.76
CA GLY A 210 1.80 -32.23 12.93
C GLY A 210 1.64 -33.61 12.27
N THR A 211 0.41 -34.02 11.95
CA THR A 211 0.12 -35.30 11.29
C THR A 211 -0.02 -35.18 9.77
N GLY A 212 -0.31 -33.98 9.29
CA GLY A 212 -0.33 -33.65 7.88
C GLY A 212 -0.78 -32.21 7.62
N PHE A 213 -1.08 -31.95 6.35
CA PHE A 213 -1.63 -30.68 5.89
C PHE A 213 -3.06 -30.88 5.37
N LEU A 214 -3.93 -29.92 5.63
CA LEU A 214 -5.30 -29.89 5.14
C LEU A 214 -5.61 -28.52 4.56
N GLN A 215 -6.22 -28.50 3.37
CA GLN A 215 -6.73 -27.26 2.79
C GLN A 215 -8.13 -26.98 3.33
N CYS A 216 -8.33 -25.78 3.84
CA CYS A 216 -9.58 -25.28 4.37
C CYS A 216 -10.02 -24.05 3.59
N VAL A 217 -11.30 -24.00 3.25
CA VAL A 217 -11.91 -22.93 2.46
C VAL A 217 -12.94 -22.22 3.31
N LEU A 218 -12.78 -20.91 3.46
CA LEU A 218 -13.69 -20.04 4.18
C LEU A 218 -14.34 -19.08 3.17
N ASN A 219 -15.65 -18.90 3.30
CA ASN A 219 -16.47 -18.11 2.38
C ASN A 219 -17.19 -16.98 3.09
N ASP A 220 -17.44 -15.90 2.34
CA ASP A 220 -18.30 -14.75 2.64
C ASP A 220 -18.12 -14.18 4.05
N LEU A 221 -19.07 -14.47 4.95
CA LEU A 221 -19.14 -13.89 6.29
C LEU A 221 -17.97 -14.33 7.16
N LEU A 222 -17.49 -15.56 6.99
CA LEU A 222 -16.40 -16.12 7.79
C LEU A 222 -15.09 -15.35 7.60
N CYS A 223 -14.90 -14.78 6.41
CA CYS A 223 -13.72 -13.99 6.02
C CYS A 223 -13.78 -12.52 6.45
N GLN A 224 -14.95 -12.05 6.89
CA GLN A 224 -15.20 -10.63 7.21
C GLN A 224 -15.18 -10.36 8.72
N THR A 225 -15.06 -11.40 9.54
CA THR A 225 -14.92 -11.29 11.00
C THR A 225 -13.63 -10.55 11.38
N TYR A 226 -13.61 -9.93 12.56
CA TYR A 226 -12.40 -9.29 13.08
C TYR A 226 -11.22 -10.27 13.12
N ASP A 227 -11.48 -11.48 13.59
CA ASP A 227 -10.50 -12.55 13.67
C ASP A 227 -9.94 -12.91 12.29
N ALA A 228 -10.79 -12.97 11.24
CA ALA A 228 -10.34 -13.24 9.87
C ALA A 228 -9.41 -12.14 9.33
N LEU A 229 -9.66 -10.87 9.69
CA LEU A 229 -8.83 -9.75 9.24
C LEU A 229 -7.47 -9.72 9.94
N VAL A 230 -7.43 -10.06 11.22
CA VAL A 230 -6.20 -10.05 12.04
C VAL A 230 -5.40 -11.36 11.90
N LEU A 231 -6.01 -12.43 11.41
CA LEU A 231 -5.38 -13.75 11.27
C LEU A 231 -4.04 -13.67 10.52
N SER A 232 -3.01 -14.24 11.14
CA SER A 232 -1.66 -14.35 10.59
C SER A 232 -1.26 -15.82 10.45
N THR A 233 -0.19 -16.08 9.70
CA THR A 233 0.46 -17.40 9.69
C THR A 233 0.97 -17.74 11.10
N GLU A 234 1.07 -19.03 11.42
CA GLU A 234 1.38 -19.57 12.75
C GLU A 234 0.29 -19.40 13.83
N SER A 235 -0.82 -18.73 13.53
CA SER A 235 -1.95 -18.63 14.46
C SER A 235 -2.60 -19.99 14.72
N ALA A 236 -2.98 -20.26 15.97
CA ALA A 236 -3.67 -21.47 16.37
C ALA A 236 -5.18 -21.29 16.21
N VAL A 237 -5.82 -22.18 15.47
CA VAL A 237 -7.24 -22.09 15.11
C VAL A 237 -7.96 -23.42 15.31
N THR A 238 -9.25 -23.32 15.58
CA THR A 238 -10.21 -24.43 15.52
C THR A 238 -11.13 -24.21 14.33
N LEU A 239 -11.16 -25.15 13.41
CA LEU A 239 -12.03 -25.12 12.24
C LEU A 239 -13.11 -26.20 12.39
N TYR A 240 -14.33 -25.82 12.07
CA TYR A 240 -15.47 -26.72 11.91
C TYR A 240 -15.86 -26.68 10.44
N GLY A 241 -16.30 -27.82 9.90
CA GLY A 241 -16.73 -27.85 8.52
C GLY A 241 -17.01 -29.25 8.00
N ILE A 242 -17.46 -29.33 6.77
CA ILE A 242 -17.68 -30.60 6.07
C ILE A 242 -16.45 -30.91 5.22
N LEU A 243 -15.94 -32.12 5.37
CA LEU A 243 -14.84 -32.59 4.56
C LEU A 243 -15.37 -33.04 3.19
N THR A 244 -14.93 -32.40 2.11
CA THR A 244 -15.38 -32.70 0.74
C THR A 244 -14.21 -33.20 -0.09
N GLU A 245 -14.48 -34.15 -0.98
CA GLU A 245 -13.45 -34.60 -1.94
C GLU A 245 -13.13 -33.49 -2.94
N VAL A 246 -11.85 -33.41 -3.34
CA VAL A 246 -11.43 -32.37 -4.28
C VAL A 246 -12.10 -32.58 -5.64
N PRO A 247 -12.64 -31.53 -6.28
CA PRO A 247 -13.19 -31.62 -7.62
C PRO A 247 -12.17 -32.15 -8.63
N LYS A 248 -12.63 -32.92 -9.61
CA LYS A 248 -11.79 -33.50 -10.67
C LYS A 248 -10.94 -32.42 -11.33
N GLY A 249 -9.61 -32.56 -11.28
CA GLY A 249 -8.64 -31.65 -11.92
C GLY A 249 -7.91 -30.68 -10.98
N LYS A 250 -8.25 -30.63 -9.70
CA LYS A 250 -7.47 -29.89 -8.68
C LYS A 250 -6.75 -30.86 -7.76
N THR A 251 -5.59 -30.45 -7.24
CA THR A 251 -4.81 -31.20 -6.26
C THR A 251 -4.84 -30.46 -4.93
N ALA A 252 -5.22 -31.16 -3.87
CA ALA A 252 -5.08 -30.68 -2.49
C ALA A 252 -4.39 -31.75 -1.64
N PRO A 253 -3.65 -31.36 -0.59
CA PRO A 253 -3.08 -32.29 0.37
C PRO A 253 -4.14 -33.24 0.92
N GLY A 254 -3.90 -34.55 0.85
CA GLY A 254 -4.85 -35.58 1.29
C GLY A 254 -6.01 -35.90 0.33
N GLY A 255 -6.16 -35.17 -0.79
CA GLY A 255 -7.20 -35.39 -1.79
C GLY A 255 -8.61 -34.99 -1.33
N HIS A 256 -8.71 -34.18 -0.29
CA HIS A 256 -9.95 -33.62 0.22
C HIS A 256 -9.70 -32.22 0.79
N GLU A 257 -10.75 -31.42 0.88
CA GLU A 257 -10.73 -30.06 1.42
C GLU A 257 -11.81 -29.91 2.49
N LEU A 258 -11.59 -29.02 3.45
CA LEU A 258 -12.55 -28.69 4.48
C LEU A 258 -13.32 -27.44 4.06
N GLN A 259 -14.62 -27.59 3.80
CA GLN A 259 -15.53 -26.48 3.60
C GLN A 259 -15.97 -25.99 4.99
N VAL A 260 -15.42 -24.86 5.41
CA VAL A 260 -15.59 -24.33 6.78
C VAL A 260 -16.95 -23.66 6.90
N ASP A 261 -17.68 -24.04 7.95
CA ASP A 261 -18.97 -23.43 8.32
C ASP A 261 -18.83 -22.51 9.53
N PHE A 262 -17.94 -22.86 10.47
CA PHE A 262 -17.65 -22.11 11.67
C PHE A 262 -16.19 -22.26 12.06
N TRP A 263 -15.61 -21.24 12.66
CA TRP A 263 -14.23 -21.29 13.13
C TRP A 263 -13.97 -20.34 14.27
N GLN A 264 -12.91 -20.61 15.02
CA GLN A 264 -12.48 -19.82 16.17
C GLN A 264 -10.96 -19.72 16.21
N VAL A 265 -10.45 -18.55 16.56
CA VAL A 265 -9.03 -18.38 16.88
C VAL A 265 -8.80 -18.76 18.33
N ILE A 266 -7.87 -19.67 18.57
CA ILE A 266 -7.41 -20.02 19.93
C ILE A 266 -6.32 -19.05 20.38
N GLY A 267 -5.37 -18.75 19.48
CA GLY A 267 -4.24 -17.87 19.77
C GLY A 267 -3.72 -17.20 18.50
N LEU A 268 -3.68 -15.87 18.52
CA LEU A 268 -3.11 -15.07 17.43
C LEU A 268 -1.58 -15.09 17.49
N ALA A 269 -0.96 -15.23 16.32
CA ALA A 269 0.48 -15.07 16.16
C ALA A 269 0.85 -13.65 15.68
N PRO A 270 2.09 -13.19 15.89
CA PRO A 270 2.56 -11.91 15.39
C PRO A 270 2.42 -11.80 13.85
N PRO A 271 2.17 -10.58 13.32
CA PRO A 271 2.09 -10.38 11.87
C PRO A 271 3.44 -10.68 11.21
N GLY A 272 3.39 -11.44 10.11
CA GLY A 272 4.59 -11.87 9.37
C GLY A 272 5.08 -13.28 9.71
N GLY A 273 4.58 -13.91 10.78
CA GLY A 273 4.83 -15.31 11.09
C GLY A 273 6.32 -15.68 11.20
N ALA A 274 6.65 -16.91 10.80
CA ALA A 274 8.01 -17.42 10.76
C ALA A 274 8.90 -16.69 9.74
N ASP A 275 8.34 -16.37 8.56
CA ASP A 275 9.08 -15.83 7.42
C ASP A 275 9.69 -14.45 7.70
N ASN A 276 9.01 -13.62 8.50
CA ASN A 276 9.52 -12.29 8.83
C ASN A 276 10.73 -12.32 9.80
N ILE A 277 10.89 -13.43 10.53
CA ILE A 277 12.01 -13.63 11.46
C ILE A 277 13.15 -14.40 10.77
N LEU A 278 12.79 -15.33 9.88
CA LEU A 278 13.72 -16.24 9.20
C LEU A 278 13.61 -16.04 7.69
N ASN A 279 14.43 -15.13 7.18
CA ASN A 279 14.66 -14.99 5.74
C ASN A 279 15.77 -15.96 5.29
N GLU A 280 15.76 -16.36 4.00
CA GLU A 280 16.82 -17.21 3.42
C GLU A 280 18.21 -16.55 3.52
N GLU A 281 18.26 -15.23 3.57
CA GLU A 281 19.49 -14.43 3.70
C GLU A 281 19.91 -14.18 5.16
N ALA A 282 19.17 -14.69 6.14
CA ALA A 282 19.49 -14.46 7.55
C ALA A 282 20.81 -15.15 7.93
N HIS A 283 21.62 -14.49 8.77
CA HIS A 283 22.89 -15.04 9.25
C HIS A 283 22.68 -16.41 9.94
N PRO A 284 23.56 -17.41 9.73
CA PRO A 284 23.40 -18.75 10.30
C PRO A 284 23.18 -18.78 11.81
N ASP A 285 23.85 -17.90 12.56
CA ASP A 285 23.66 -17.79 14.02
C ASP A 285 22.23 -17.40 14.40
N VAL A 286 21.63 -16.44 13.68
CA VAL A 286 20.23 -16.02 13.90
C VAL A 286 19.25 -17.15 13.58
N GLN A 287 19.57 -17.97 12.58
CA GLN A 287 18.78 -19.15 12.24
C GLN A 287 18.86 -20.23 13.34
N LEU A 288 20.04 -20.41 13.96
CA LEU A 288 20.23 -21.35 15.05
C LEU A 288 19.50 -20.89 16.32
N ASP A 289 19.58 -19.61 16.67
CA ASP A 289 18.84 -19.04 17.82
C ASP A 289 17.32 -19.18 17.64
N ASN A 290 16.84 -18.97 16.41
CA ASN A 290 15.42 -19.09 16.07
C ASN A 290 15.05 -20.46 15.49
N ARG A 291 15.85 -21.50 15.74
CA ARG A 291 15.61 -22.86 15.22
C ARG A 291 14.24 -23.42 15.60
N HIS A 292 13.71 -23.02 16.74
CA HIS A 292 12.38 -23.40 17.23
C HIS A 292 11.22 -22.93 16.33
N ILE A 293 11.45 -21.90 15.52
CA ILE A 293 10.55 -21.43 14.47
C ILE A 293 10.87 -22.13 13.15
N MET A 294 12.15 -22.30 12.83
CA MET A 294 12.61 -22.93 11.58
C MET A 294 12.06 -24.36 11.40
N ILE A 295 12.02 -25.16 12.48
CA ILE A 295 11.48 -26.54 12.42
C ILE A 295 9.98 -26.62 12.11
N ARG A 296 9.27 -25.48 12.08
CA ARG A 296 7.83 -25.39 11.77
C ARG A 296 7.57 -25.16 10.27
N GLY A 297 8.64 -24.88 9.50
CA GLY A 297 8.60 -24.77 8.05
C GLY A 297 8.29 -26.09 7.36
N GLU A 298 8.01 -26.01 6.07
CA GLU A 298 7.81 -27.18 5.20
C GLU A 298 9.21 -27.72 4.85
N ASN A 299 9.60 -28.84 5.45
CA ASN A 299 10.85 -29.56 5.13
C ASN A 299 10.62 -30.57 4.00
#